data_AF-A0A7G3G8Y3-F1
#
_entry.id   AF-A0A7G3G8Y3-F1
#
_cell.length_a   1.000
_cell.length_b   1.000
_cell.length_c   1.000
_cell.angle_alpha   90.00
_cell.angle_beta   90.00
_cell.angle_gamma   90.00
#
_symmetry.space_group_name_H-M   'P 1'
#
loop_
_entity.id
_entity.type
_entity.pdbx_description
1 polymer ?
#
loop_
_entity_poly.entity_id
_entity_poly.type
_entity_poly.pdbx_seq_one_letter_code
_entity_poly.pdbx_strand_id
1 'polypeptide(L)'
;MKDIANNQSQQRVCHALLYLASALELKIITEGIETPEEAHWLFAQSVLYAQGFWFNHPLVCNQCRSYIFSAHYTVYNSLLFKHLNEIGLCTFFFSLGACRT
;
A
#
# COMPACT_ATOMS: atom_id res chain seq x y z
N MET A 1 -3.12 0.66 11.80
CA MET A 1 -1.73 0.91 12.26
C MET A 1 -1.65 2.29 12.93
N LYS A 2 -2.56 2.59 13.86
CA LYS A 2 -2.88 3.98 14.20
C LYS A 2 -1.78 4.62 15.04
N ASP A 3 -1.33 5.79 14.63
CA ASP A 3 -0.28 6.57 15.30
C ASP A 3 1.10 5.86 15.33
N ILE A 4 1.37 5.02 14.31
CA ILE A 4 2.65 4.32 14.20
C ILE A 4 3.85 5.29 14.09
N ALA A 5 3.64 6.50 13.57
CA ALA A 5 4.69 7.51 13.45
C ALA A 5 5.21 8.01 14.81
N ASN A 6 4.37 8.04 15.85
CA ASN A 6 4.74 8.61 17.16
C ASN A 6 4.80 7.56 18.29
N ASN A 7 4.39 6.31 18.05
CA ASN A 7 4.35 5.27 19.08
C ASN A 7 5.51 4.27 18.99
N GLN A 8 6.56 4.51 19.78
CA GLN A 8 7.77 3.67 19.81
C GLN A 8 7.51 2.18 20.11
N SER A 9 6.51 1.87 20.94
CA SER A 9 6.20 0.47 21.24
C SER A 9 5.58 -0.24 20.03
N GLN A 10 4.68 0.44 19.30
CA GLN A 10 4.14 -0.12 18.05
C GLN A 10 5.21 -0.23 16.96
N GLN A 11 6.12 0.75 16.88
CA GLN A 11 7.24 0.71 15.93
C GLN A 11 8.12 -0.52 16.19
N ARG A 12 8.47 -0.82 17.44
CA ARG A 12 9.25 -2.02 17.80
C ARG A 12 8.57 -3.32 17.35
N VAL A 13 7.25 -3.44 17.55
CA VAL A 13 6.49 -4.60 17.10
C VAL A 13 6.50 -4.69 15.56
N CYS A 14 6.29 -3.57 14.87
CA CYS A 14 6.34 -3.52 13.41
C CYS A 14 7.71 -3.91 12.87
N HIS A 15 8.81 -3.43 13.46
CA HIS A 15 10.16 -3.82 13.06
C HIS A 15 10.40 -5.31 13.22
N ALA A 16 9.93 -5.92 14.32
CA ALA A 16 10.04 -7.36 14.52
C ALA A 16 9.28 -8.15 13.45
N LEU A 17 8.09 -7.70 13.06
CA LEU A 17 7.29 -8.31 11.99
C LEU A 17 7.93 -8.13 10.61
N LEU A 18 8.46 -6.94 10.32
CA LEU A 18 9.18 -6.66 9.08
C LEU A 18 10.42 -7.53 8.94
N TYR A 19 11.18 -7.68 10.03
CA TYR A 19 12.33 -8.56 10.08
C TYR A 19 11.93 -10.01 9.83
N LEU A 20 10.89 -10.49 10.50
CA LEU A 20 10.38 -11.85 10.32
C LEU A 20 9.93 -12.10 8.87
N ALA A 21 9.16 -11.18 8.29
CA ALA A 21 8.70 -11.30 6.92
C ALA A 21 9.86 -11.31 5.93
N SER A 22 10.87 -10.45 6.12
CA SER A 22 12.07 -10.43 5.29
C SER A 22 12.84 -11.76 5.37
N ALA A 23 13.03 -12.29 6.58
CA ALA A 23 13.69 -13.59 6.78
C ALA A 23 12.95 -14.77 6.16
N LEU A 24 11.63 -14.63 5.96
CA LEU A 24 10.76 -15.64 5.33
C LEU A 24 10.40 -15.30 3.88
N GLU A 25 10.98 -14.24 3.30
CA GLU A 25 10.68 -13.76 1.95
C GLU A 25 9.17 -13.49 1.69
N LEU A 26 8.46 -13.04 2.73
CA LEU A 26 7.05 -12.72 2.67
C LEU A 26 6.81 -11.26 2.27
N LYS A 27 5.80 -11.06 1.42
CA LYS A 27 5.27 -9.73 1.12
C LYS A 27 4.35 -9.26 2.25
N ILE A 28 4.55 -8.03 2.69
CA ILE A 28 3.70 -7.39 3.71
C ILE A 28 2.68 -6.47 3.04
N ILE A 29 1.43 -6.57 3.48
CA ILE A 29 0.37 -5.60 3.22
C ILE A 29 -0.04 -4.99 4.56
N THR A 30 -0.01 -3.66 4.65
CA THR A 30 -0.47 -2.94 5.85
C THR A 30 -1.88 -2.40 5.67
N GLU A 31 -2.76 -2.72 6.62
CA GLU A 31 -4.16 -2.27 6.61
C GLU A 31 -4.40 -1.12 7.60
N GLY A 32 -5.39 -0.29 7.27
CA GLY A 32 -5.89 0.79 8.12
C GLY A 32 -4.94 1.99 8.22
N ILE A 33 -4.46 2.47 7.06
CA ILE A 33 -3.73 3.74 6.93
C ILE A 33 -4.72 4.90 6.84
N GLU A 34 -4.68 5.82 7.80
CA GLU A 34 -5.60 6.96 7.87
C GLU A 34 -4.90 8.27 7.52
N THR A 35 -3.57 8.37 7.69
CA THR A 35 -2.82 9.61 7.47
C THR A 35 -1.61 9.45 6.54
N PRO A 36 -1.15 10.53 5.87
CA PRO A 36 0.04 10.48 5.05
C PRO A 36 1.30 10.18 5.86
N GLU A 37 1.41 10.61 7.11
CA GLU A 37 2.58 10.34 7.96
C GLU A 37 2.75 8.85 8.23
N GLU A 38 1.65 8.13 8.45
CA GLU A 38 1.64 6.67 8.58
C GLU A 38 2.13 6.00 7.29
N ALA A 39 1.65 6.46 6.14
CA ALA A 39 2.07 5.94 4.84
C ALA A 39 3.58 6.18 4.57
N HIS A 40 4.08 7.39 4.84
CA HIS A 40 5.49 7.73 4.66
C HIS A 40 6.40 6.92 5.58
N TRP A 41 6.00 6.74 6.85
CA TRP A 41 6.77 5.93 7.79
C TRP A 41 6.92 4.49 7.29
N LEU A 42 5.83 3.90 6.80
CA LEU A 42 5.82 2.53 6.26
C LEU A 42 6.63 2.39 4.97
N PHE A 43 6.52 3.37 4.07
CA PHE A 43 7.32 3.41 2.86
C PHE A 43 8.82 3.45 3.17
N ALA A 44 9.23 4.24 4.17
CA ALA A 44 10.61 4.29 4.63
C ALA A 44 11.12 2.95 5.20
N GLN A 45 10.21 2.07 5.66
CA GLN A 45 10.53 0.70 6.08
C GLN A 45 10.48 -0.33 4.94
N SER A 46 10.42 0.11 3.67
CA SER A 46 10.29 -0.75 2.49
C SER A 46 8.98 -1.55 2.43
N VAL A 47 7.92 -1.08 3.09
CA VAL A 47 6.57 -1.63 2.90
C VAL A 47 5.96 -1.03 1.64
N LEU A 48 5.61 -1.90 0.70
CA LEU A 48 5.24 -1.51 -0.66
C LEU A 48 3.73 -1.63 -0.92
N TYR A 49 3.01 -2.32 -0.05
CA TYR A 49 1.58 -2.56 -0.19
C TYR A 49 0.84 -2.04 1.04
N ALA A 50 -0.15 -1.19 0.83
CA ALA A 50 -0.95 -0.62 1.89
C ALA A 50 -2.41 -0.42 1.48
N GLN A 51 -3.31 -0.52 2.45
CA GLN A 51 -4.73 -0.24 2.32
C GLN A 51 -5.17 0.67 3.46
N GLY A 52 -6.02 1.65 3.16
CA GLY A 52 -6.58 2.52 4.18
C GLY A 52 -7.38 3.67 3.60
N PHE A 53 -8.13 4.36 4.47
CA PHE A 53 -8.99 5.49 4.10
C PHE A 53 -8.20 6.68 3.56
N TRP A 54 -6.91 6.79 3.91
CA TRP A 54 -6.02 7.77 3.28
C TRP A 54 -5.96 7.61 1.74
N PHE A 55 -5.98 6.38 1.24
CA PHE A 55 -5.94 6.11 -0.20
C PHE A 55 -7.33 6.25 -0.82
N ASN A 56 -8.31 5.56 -0.24
CA ASN A 56 -9.71 5.67 -0.63
C ASN A 56 -10.61 4.99 0.40
N HIS A 57 -11.87 5.43 0.45
CA HIS A 57 -12.91 4.69 1.14
C HIS A 57 -13.31 3.43 0.34
N PRO A 58 -13.92 2.42 1.00
CA PRO A 58 -14.46 1.25 0.30
C PRO A 58 -15.42 1.68 -0.81
N LEU A 59 -15.13 1.23 -2.02
CA LEU A 59 -15.93 1.55 -3.20
C LEU A 59 -17.08 0.56 -3.32
N VAL A 60 -18.22 1.05 -3.80
CA VAL A 60 -19.29 0.16 -4.28
C VAL A 60 -18.89 -0.47 -5.61
N CYS A 61 -19.41 -1.66 -5.91
CA CYS A 61 -18.99 -2.49 -7.04
C CYS A 61 -18.97 -1.75 -8.39
N ASN A 62 -19.99 -0.91 -8.65
CA ASN A 62 -20.10 -0.14 -9.90
C ASN A 62 -19.04 0.98 -10.03
N GLN A 63 -18.41 1.42 -8.93
CA GLN A 63 -17.38 2.45 -8.92
C GLN A 63 -15.96 1.87 -9.04
N CYS A 64 -15.76 0.59 -8.67
CA CYS A 64 -14.45 -0.05 -8.70
C CYS A 64 -13.78 0.04 -10.07
N ARG A 65 -14.54 -0.22 -11.15
CA ARG A 65 -14.00 -0.18 -12.51
C ARG A 65 -13.46 1.22 -12.84
N SER A 66 -14.29 2.24 -12.72
CA SER A 66 -13.91 3.62 -13.02
C SER A 66 -12.69 4.07 -12.20
N TYR A 67 -12.62 3.69 -10.93
CA TYR A 67 -11.50 4.01 -10.05
C TYR A 67 -10.19 3.35 -10.50
N ILE A 68 -10.20 2.06 -10.85
CA ILE A 68 -9.00 1.36 -11.33
C ILE A 68 -8.48 2.03 -12.63
N PHE A 69 -9.39 2.36 -13.55
CA PHE A 69 -9.01 2.99 -14.83
C PHE A 69 -8.51 4.43 -14.66
N SER A 70 -9.08 5.22 -13.74
CA SER A 70 -8.61 6.59 -13.49
C SER A 70 -7.30 6.63 -12.70
N ALA A 71 -7.13 5.75 -11.71
CA ALA A 71 -5.91 5.66 -10.91
C ALA A 71 -4.69 5.29 -11.77
N HIS A 72 -4.87 4.40 -12.77
CA HIS A 72 -3.79 4.01 -13.68
C HIS A 72 -3.31 5.16 -14.58
N TYR A 73 -4.17 6.14 -14.88
CA TYR A 73 -3.82 7.30 -15.72
C TYR A 73 -3.04 8.39 -14.97
N THR A 74 -3.34 8.60 -13.69
CA THR A 74 -2.68 9.63 -12.86
C THR A 74 -1.24 9.22 -12.49
N VAL A 75 -1.00 7.94 -12.22
CA VAL A 75 0.34 7.43 -11.87
C VAL A 75 1.31 7.49 -13.05
N TYR A 76 0.85 7.23 -14.28
CA TYR A 76 1.68 7.30 -15.48
C TYR A 76 2.14 8.72 -15.86
N ASN A 77 1.43 9.77 -15.41
CA ASN A 77 1.67 11.15 -15.83
C ASN A 77 2.35 12.05 -14.79
N SER A 78 2.67 11.53 -13.60
CA SER A 78 3.44 12.29 -12.59
C SER A 78 4.93 11.95 -12.73
N LEU A 79 5.77 12.98 -12.87
CA LEU A 79 7.23 12.88 -13.04
C LEU A 79 7.97 12.14 -11.90
N LEU A 80 7.27 11.80 -10.81
CA LEU A 80 7.78 11.05 -9.66
C LEU A 80 8.06 9.57 -9.97
N PHE A 81 7.43 8.98 -10.99
CA PHE A 81 7.54 7.55 -11.30
C PHE A 81 8.53 7.18 -12.42
N LYS A 82 9.12 8.14 -13.15
CA LYS A 82 10.17 7.79 -14.14
C LYS A 82 11.36 7.06 -13.50
N HIS A 83 11.61 7.26 -12.21
CA HIS A 83 12.66 6.58 -11.47
C HIS A 83 12.24 5.22 -10.89
N LEU A 84 10.95 4.96 -10.74
CA LEU A 84 10.42 3.72 -10.17
C LEU A 84 10.17 2.63 -11.23
N ASN A 85 10.20 2.98 -12.52
CA ASN A 85 10.06 2.03 -13.62
C ASN A 85 11.31 1.17 -13.85
N GLU A 86 12.46 1.51 -13.25
CA GLU A 86 13.65 0.64 -13.22
C GLU A 86 13.55 -0.47 -12.16
N ILE A 87 12.60 -0.40 -11.21
CA ILE A 87 12.57 -1.25 -10.01
C ILE A 87 11.28 -2.09 -9.89
N GLY A 88 10.41 -2.10 -10.90
CA GLY A 88 9.32 -3.10 -11.02
C GLY A 88 8.28 -3.10 -9.89
N LEU A 89 8.04 -1.96 -9.23
CA LEU A 89 7.21 -1.90 -8.02
C LEU A 89 6.12 -0.83 -8.12
N CYS A 90 4.98 -1.21 -8.69
CA CYS A 90 3.66 -0.68 -8.33
C CYS A 90 2.56 -1.52 -8.98
N THR A 91 2.46 -2.81 -8.64
CA THR A 91 1.27 -3.59 -8.99
C THR A 91 0.34 -3.60 -7.78
N PHE A 92 -0.55 -2.61 -7.72
CA PHE A 92 -1.81 -2.72 -6.99
C PHE A 92 -2.54 -3.93 -7.55
N PHE A 93 -2.62 -5.03 -6.80
CA PHE A 93 -3.48 -6.14 -7.16
C PHE A 93 -4.28 -6.61 -5.94
N PHE A 94 -5.55 -6.24 -5.95
CA PHE A 94 -6.61 -7.03 -5.32
C PHE A 94 -6.65 -8.36 -6.08
N SER A 95 -6.47 -9.48 -5.37
CA SER A 95 -6.60 -10.84 -5.90
C SER A 95 -7.82 -10.95 -6.83
N LEU A 96 -7.60 -11.31 -8.10
CA LEU A 96 -8.64 -11.80 -9.02
C LEU A 96 -9.12 -13.16 -8.52
N GLY A 97 -9.95 -13.15 -7.48
CA GLY A 97 -10.69 -14.28 -6.95
C GLY A 97 -12.15 -14.19 -7.37
N ALA A 98 -12.47 -14.74 -8.53
CA ALA A 98 -13.81 -15.16 -8.97
C ALA A 98 -14.93 -14.10 -8.98
N CYS A 99 -14.98 -13.31 -10.05
CA CYS A 99 -16.27 -12.90 -10.62
C CYS A 99 -16.53 -13.83 -11.82
N ARG A 100 -17.17 -14.97 -11.58
CA ARG A 100 -17.79 -15.78 -12.64
C ARG A 100 -19.23 -15.27 -12.82
N THR A 101 -19.56 -15.07 -14.09
CA THR A 101 -20.87 -14.84 -14.74
C THR A 101 -22.12 -15.03 -13.90
#